data_AF-A0A9E5AF59-F1
#
_entry.id   AF-A0A9E5AF59-F1
#
_cell.length_a   1.000
_cell.length_b   1.000
_cell.length_c   1.000
_cell.angle_alpha   90.00
_cell.angle_beta   90.00
_cell.angle_gamma   90.00
#
_symmetry.space_group_name_H-M   'P 1'
#
loop_
_entity.id
_entity.type
_entity.pdbx_description
1 polymer ?
#
loop_
_entity_poly.entity_id
_entity_poly.type
_entity_poly.pdbx_seq_one_letter_code
_entity_poly.pdbx_strand_id
1 'polypeptide(L)'
;MACGWLQALGVSILSLLPLRELPGPAFSHLDKLYHAAAYAVLMAWCACATPVARRARLAGWLLVLGVAIELAQRYVPYRSSSLGDGLADALGIVIGAWLVPRPYASFVAVPSPK
;
A
#
# COMPACT_ATOMS: atom_id res chain seq x y z
N MET A 1 -6.70 7.92 -11.88
CA MET A 1 -5.27 7.77 -11.58
C MET A 1 -4.73 8.83 -10.61
N ALA A 2 -5.14 10.11 -10.71
CA ALA A 2 -4.64 11.19 -9.83
C ALA A 2 -4.76 10.90 -8.31
N CYS A 3 -5.89 10.38 -7.82
CA CYS A 3 -6.04 10.01 -6.42
C CYS A 3 -5.06 8.92 -5.94
N GLY A 4 -4.57 8.04 -6.82
CA GLY A 4 -3.58 7.02 -6.45
C GLY A 4 -2.21 7.63 -6.19
N TRP A 5 -1.81 8.59 -7.03
CA TRP A 5 -0.58 9.35 -6.83
C TRP A 5 -0.62 10.21 -5.56
N LEU A 6 -1.76 10.85 -5.28
CA LEU A 6 -1.95 11.61 -4.05
C LEU A 6 -1.85 10.74 -2.80
N GLN A 7 -2.42 9.53 -2.82
CA GLN A 7 -2.27 8.59 -1.71
C GLN A 7 -0.82 8.13 -1.54
N ALA A 8 -0.14 7.75 -2.63
CA ALA A 8 1.26 7.33 -2.57
C ALA A 8 2.17 8.45 -2.03
N LEU A 9 1.93 9.70 -2.47
CA LEU A 9 2.62 10.87 -1.97
C LEU A 9 2.32 11.12 -0.49
N GLY A 10 1.04 11.04 -0.09
CA GLY A 10 0.63 11.19 1.30
C GLY A 10 1.27 10.16 2.22
N VAL A 11 1.26 8.87 1.83
CA VAL A 11 1.95 7.80 2.57
C VAL A 11 3.44 8.09 2.67
N SER A 12 4.09 8.46 1.56
CA SER A 12 5.53 8.78 1.56
C SER A 12 5.88 9.93 2.50
N ILE A 13 5.11 11.02 2.47
CA ILE A 13 5.31 12.19 3.34
C ILE A 13 5.09 11.80 4.80
N LEU A 14 3.97 11.15 5.12
CA LEU A 14 3.64 10.75 6.50
C LEU A 14 4.66 9.77 7.08
N SER A 15 5.16 8.82 6.29
CA SER A 15 6.18 7.87 6.73
C SER A 15 7.55 8.51 6.94
N LEU A 16 7.85 9.65 6.31
CA LEU A 16 9.13 10.36 6.47
C LEU A 16 9.07 11.50 7.49
N LEU A 17 7.88 11.94 7.90
CA LEU A 17 7.73 13.01 8.87
C LEU A 17 8.31 12.60 10.25
N PRO A 18 9.27 13.35 10.80
CA PRO A 18 9.82 13.08 12.13
C PRO A 18 8.86 13.61 13.20
N LEU A 19 7.85 12.83 13.54
CA LEU A 19 6.82 13.17 14.51
C LEU A 19 7.36 13.08 15.95
N ARG A 20 8.10 14.10 16.35
CA ARG A 20 8.76 14.24 17.66
C ARG A 20 7.84 14.72 18.78
N GLU A 21 6.81 15.49 18.44
CA GLU A 21 5.98 16.22 19.40
C GLU A 21 4.58 15.61 19.59
N LEU A 22 4.30 14.50 18.92
CA LEU A 22 3.05 13.79 19.17
C LEU A 22 3.17 12.95 20.44
N PRO A 23 2.08 12.84 21.24
CA PRO A 23 1.98 11.83 22.28
C PRO A 23 2.41 10.48 21.69
N GLY A 24 3.24 9.74 22.43
CA GLY A 24 3.66 8.41 22.01
C GLY A 24 2.45 7.52 21.66
N PRO A 25 2.64 6.51 20.81
CA PRO A 25 1.53 5.66 20.37
C PRO A 25 0.79 5.07 21.56
N ALA A 26 -0.55 5.04 21.46
CA ALA A 26 -1.43 4.62 22.56
C ALA A 26 -1.13 3.19 23.08
N PHE A 27 -0.51 2.35 22.26
CA PHE A 27 0.00 1.03 22.62
C PHE A 27 1.18 0.63 21.72
N SER A 28 1.92 -0.40 22.14
CA SER A 28 3.08 -0.89 21.40
C SER A 28 2.68 -1.36 19.99
N HIS A 29 3.52 -1.05 19.00
CA HIS A 29 3.38 -1.49 17.61
C HIS A 29 2.19 -0.91 16.81
N LEU A 30 1.49 0.10 17.33
CA LEU A 30 0.41 0.79 16.62
C LEU A 30 0.88 1.41 15.29
N ASP A 31 2.14 1.82 15.20
CA ASP A 31 2.82 2.24 13.97
C ASP A 31 2.72 1.19 12.86
N LYS A 32 2.89 -0.10 13.18
CA LYS A 32 2.75 -1.19 12.20
C LYS A 32 1.33 -1.32 11.67
N LEU A 33 0.34 -1.07 12.53
CA LEU A 33 -1.05 -1.09 12.09
C LEU A 33 -1.32 0.06 11.10
N TYR A 34 -0.75 1.24 11.33
CA TYR A 34 -0.85 2.36 10.39
C TYR A 34 -0.18 2.06 9.05
N HIS A 35 1.00 1.45 9.07
CA HIS A 35 1.69 0.97 7.87
C HIS A 35 0.84 -0.02 7.08
N ALA A 36 0.36 -1.08 7.73
CA ALA A 36 -0.50 -2.07 7.08
C ALA A 36 -1.79 -1.46 6.52
N ALA A 37 -2.46 -0.57 7.27
CA ALA A 37 -3.68 0.09 6.81
C ALA A 37 -3.43 1.02 5.61
N ALA A 38 -2.36 1.82 5.66
CA ALA A 38 -2.00 2.73 4.58
C ALA A 38 -1.74 1.98 3.27
N TYR A 39 -0.96 0.90 3.32
CA TYR A 39 -0.67 0.07 2.14
C TYR A 39 -1.86 -0.74 1.66
N ALA A 40 -2.76 -1.17 2.56
CA ALA A 40 -4.00 -1.82 2.18
C ALA A 40 -4.92 -0.89 1.39
N VAL A 41 -5.13 0.34 1.87
CA VAL A 41 -5.93 1.35 1.17
C VAL A 41 -5.31 1.70 -0.19
N LEU A 42 -4.00 1.93 -0.22
CA LEU A 42 -3.27 2.25 -1.45
C LEU A 42 -3.38 1.13 -2.49
N MET A 43 -3.19 -0.13 -2.06
CA MET A 43 -3.31 -1.29 -2.94
C MET A 43 -4.76 -1.49 -3.41
N ALA A 44 -5.75 -1.42 -2.52
CA ALA A 44 -7.15 -1.60 -2.88
C ALA A 44 -7.60 -0.54 -3.90
N TRP A 45 -7.27 0.73 -3.65
CA TRP A 45 -7.57 1.82 -4.57
C TRP A 45 -6.96 1.59 -5.96
N CYS A 46 -5.66 1.28 -6.01
CA CYS A 46 -4.97 1.04 -7.28
C CYS A 46 -5.48 -0.23 -7.98
N ALA A 47 -5.87 -1.26 -7.23
CA ALA A 47 -6.39 -2.52 -7.77
C ALA A 47 -7.79 -2.37 -8.39
N CYS A 48 -8.62 -1.41 -7.94
CA CYS A 48 -9.88 -1.06 -8.60
C CYS A 48 -9.67 -0.51 -10.02
N ALA A 49 -8.57 0.21 -10.24
CA ALA A 49 -8.23 0.79 -11.54
C ALA A 49 -7.29 -0.11 -12.39
N THR A 50 -6.92 -1.29 -11.88
CA THR A 50 -5.90 -2.15 -12.51
C THR A 50 -6.48 -3.53 -12.84
N PRO A 51 -6.33 -4.01 -14.08
CA PRO A 51 -6.74 -5.37 -14.45
C PRO A 51 -6.11 -6.43 -13.53
N VAL A 52 -6.85 -7.50 -13.22
CA VAL A 52 -6.41 -8.56 -12.30
C VAL A 52 -5.03 -9.12 -12.66
N ALA A 53 -4.78 -9.35 -13.95
CA ALA A 53 -3.49 -9.84 -14.46
C ALA A 53 -2.29 -8.93 -14.14
N ARG A 54 -2.52 -7.64 -13.88
CA ARG A 54 -1.49 -6.65 -13.55
C ARG A 54 -1.39 -6.35 -12.05
N ARG A 55 -2.27 -6.90 -11.21
CA ARG A 55 -2.28 -6.64 -9.76
C ARG A 55 -1.03 -7.16 -9.04
N ALA A 56 -0.46 -8.28 -9.48
CA ALA A 56 0.80 -8.79 -8.92
C ALA A 56 1.98 -7.82 -9.18
N ARG A 57 2.05 -7.26 -10.40
CA ARG A 57 3.06 -6.25 -10.74
C ARG A 57 2.86 -4.96 -9.94
N LEU A 58 1.62 -4.54 -9.74
CA LEU A 58 1.28 -3.40 -8.88
C LEU A 58 1.74 -3.64 -7.44
N ALA A 59 1.44 -4.82 -6.87
CA ALA A 59 1.91 -5.19 -5.53
C ALA A 59 3.45 -5.13 -5.43
N GLY A 60 4.16 -5.62 -6.46
CA GLY A 60 5.62 -5.50 -6.53
C GLY A 60 6.12 -4.05 -6.49
N TRP A 61 5.49 -3.15 -7.25
CA TRP A 61 5.85 -1.72 -7.21
C TRP A 61 5.57 -1.06 -5.86
N LEU A 62 4.47 -1.43 -5.20
CA LEU A 62 4.16 -0.92 -3.86
C LEU A 62 5.15 -1.46 -2.81
N LEU A 63 5.59 -2.71 -2.92
CA LEU A 63 6.67 -3.25 -2.07
C LEU A 63 7.98 -2.49 -2.26
N VAL A 64 8.36 -2.21 -3.51
CA VAL A 64 9.55 -1.40 -3.81
C VAL A 64 9.44 -0.01 -3.20
N LEU A 65 8.25 0.61 -3.27
CA LEU A 65 8.00 1.90 -2.63
C LEU A 65 8.19 1.83 -1.10
N GLY A 66 7.63 0.83 -0.42
CA GLY A 66 7.78 0.66 1.03
C GLY A 66 9.23 0.44 1.45
N VAL A 67 9.94 -0.43 0.74
CA VAL A 67 11.38 -0.64 0.97
C VAL A 67 12.18 0.65 0.75
N ALA A 68 11.86 1.42 -0.30
CA ALA A 68 12.54 2.68 -0.57
C ALA A 68 12.29 3.71 0.55
N ILE A 69 11.07 3.80 1.07
CA ILE A 69 10.73 4.67 2.20
C ILE A 69 11.47 4.24 3.47
N GLU A 70 11.45 2.94 3.80
CA GLU A 70 12.19 2.39 4.95
C GLU A 70 13.70 2.68 4.87
N LEU A 71 14.29 2.57 3.68
CA LEU A 71 15.69 2.95 3.46
C LEU A 71 15.91 4.45 3.62
N ALA A 72 14.99 5.28 3.10
CA ALA A 72 15.06 6.73 3.23
C ALA A 72 14.94 7.19 4.69
N GLN A 73 14.11 6.53 5.49
CA GLN A 73 13.95 6.82 6.92
C GLN A 73 15.25 6.71 7.71
N ARG A 74 16.21 5.86 7.28
CA ARG A 74 17.54 5.77 7.91
C ARG A 74 18.34 7.06 7.85
N TYR A 75 18.04 7.91 6.88
CA TYR A 75 18.70 9.20 6.67
C TYR A 75 17.90 10.37 7.24
N VAL A 76 16.71 10.11 7.82
CA VAL A 76 15.89 11.12 8.47
C VAL A 76 16.21 11.13 9.97
N PRO A 77 16.82 12.19 10.50
CA PRO A 77 16.99 12.33 11.95
C PRO A 77 15.63 12.25 12.60
N TYR A 78 15.48 11.46 13.66
CA TYR A 78 14.20 11.45 14.37
C TYR A 78 13.38 10.19 14.13
N ARG A 79 13.71 9.48 13.05
CA ARG A 79 12.94 8.38 12.50
C ARG A 79 13.78 7.11 12.57
N SER A 80 13.10 5.98 12.76
CA SER A 80 13.73 4.66 12.76
C SER A 80 13.18 3.86 11.60
N SER A 81 14.07 3.20 10.87
CA SER A 81 13.68 2.16 9.92
C SER A 81 13.51 0.84 10.66
N SER A 82 12.48 0.07 10.32
CA SER A 82 12.10 -1.15 11.00
C SER A 82 11.72 -2.21 9.97
N LEU A 83 12.34 -3.40 10.07
CA LEU A 83 11.92 -4.55 9.26
C LEU A 83 10.45 -4.92 9.55
N GLY A 84 9.95 -4.63 10.75
CA GLY A 84 8.55 -4.84 11.11
C GLY A 84 7.59 -3.93 10.35
N ASP A 85 8.03 -2.74 9.95
CA ASP A 85 7.22 -1.77 9.22
C ASP A 85 7.14 -2.22 7.75
N GLY A 86 8.26 -2.68 7.17
CA GLY A 86 8.27 -3.31 5.85
C GLY A 86 7.42 -4.60 5.76
N LEU A 87 7.38 -5.41 6.83
CA LEU A 87 6.45 -6.55 6.90
C LEU A 87 4.99 -6.11 6.98
N ALA A 88 4.71 -5.04 7.74
CA ALA A 88 3.37 -4.47 7.83
C ALA A 88 2.89 -3.93 6.48
N ASP A 89 3.74 -3.23 5.74
CA ASP A 89 3.46 -2.76 4.38
C ASP A 89 3.10 -3.92 3.46
N ALA A 90 3.89 -5.00 3.49
CA ALA A 90 3.66 -6.21 2.68
C ALA A 90 2.32 -6.87 3.01
N LEU A 91 1.99 -7.01 4.30
CA LEU A 91 0.69 -7.53 4.74
C LEU A 91 -0.46 -6.63 4.29
N GLY A 92 -0.30 -5.32 4.42
CA GLY A 92 -1.24 -4.32 3.92
C GLY A 92 -1.54 -4.52 2.43
N ILE A 93 -0.50 -4.63 1.60
CA ILE A 93 -0.64 -4.87 0.16
C ILE A 93 -1.43 -6.16 -0.11
N VAL A 94 -1.13 -7.26 0.58
CA VAL A 94 -1.85 -8.53 0.41
C VAL A 94 -3.33 -8.37 0.78
N ILE A 95 -3.62 -7.73 1.92
CA ILE A 95 -4.99 -7.47 2.38
C ILE A 95 -5.73 -6.60 1.36
N GLY A 96 -5.16 -5.48 0.93
CA GLY A 96 -5.77 -4.59 -0.05
C GLY A 96 -6.03 -5.27 -1.40
N ALA A 97 -5.13 -6.14 -1.84
CA ALA A 97 -5.31 -6.92 -3.06
C ALA A 97 -6.45 -7.94 -2.94
N TRP A 98 -6.62 -8.54 -1.77
CA TRP A 98 -7.65 -9.54 -1.46
C TRP A 98 -9.04 -8.91 -1.33
N LEU A 99 -9.14 -7.71 -0.73
CA LEU A 99 -10.40 -6.97 -0.55
C LEU A 99 -11.06 -6.55 -1.87
N VAL A 100 -10.28 -6.40 -2.95
CA VAL A 100 -10.82 -6.02 -4.26
C VAL A 100 -11.19 -7.27 -5.05
N PRO A 101 -12.48 -7.51 -5.36
CA PRO A 101 -12.91 -8.68 -6.09
C PRO A 101 -12.16 -8.80 -7.43
N ARG A 102 -11.91 -10.03 -7.84
CA ARG A 102 -11.58 -10.29 -9.24
C ARG A 102 -12.92 -10.15 -9.98
N PRO A 103 -13.10 -9.17 -10.89
CA PRO A 103 -14.28 -9.18 -11.73
C PRO A 103 -14.35 -10.57 -12.37
N TYR A 104 -15.46 -11.28 -12.13
CA TYR A 104 -15.76 -12.47 -12.90
C TYR A 104 -15.68 -12.03 -14.35
N ALA A 105 -14.79 -12.67 -15.12
CA ALA A 105 -14.84 -12.53 -16.56
C ALA A 105 -16.26 -12.94 -16.94
N SER A 106 -17.12 -11.96 -17.21
CA SER A 106 -18.41 -12.26 -17.78
C SER A 106 -18.09 -13.02 -19.05
N PHE A 107 -18.51 -14.28 -19.07
CA PHE A 107 -18.70 -15.06 -20.29
C PHE A 107 -19.70 -14.27 -21.14
N VAL A 108 -19.27 -13.18 -21.75
CA VAL A 108 -19.93 -12.61 -22.91
C VAL A 108 -19.46 -13.47 -24.08
N ALA A 109 -19.92 -14.71 -24.09
CA ALA A 109 -20.17 -15.37 -25.35
C ALA A 109 -21.26 -14.54 -26.02
N VAL A 110 -20.85 -13.53 -26.81
CA VAL A 110 -21.73 -12.98 -27.83
C VAL A 110 -21.99 -14.15 -28.78
N PRO A 111 -23.22 -14.68 -28.87
CA PRO A 111 -23.52 -15.67 -29.89
C PRO A 111 -23.27 -14.99 -31.24
N SER A 112 -22.38 -15.54 -32.07
CA SER A 112 -22.27 -15.06 -33.44
C SER A 112 -23.58 -15.34 -34.16
N PRO A 113 -24.20 -14.37 -34.84
CA PRO A 113 -25.38 -14.66 -35.64
C PRO A 113 -24.95 -15.55 -36.82
N LYS A 114 -25.46 -16.78 -36.85
CA LYS A 114 -25.61 -17.62 -38.05
C LYS A 114 -26.92 -18.37 -37.95
#